data_AF-A0A9R1ULR7-F1
#
_entry.id   AF-A0A9R1ULR7-F1
#
_cell.length_a   1.000
_cell.length_b   1.000
_cell.length_c   1.000
_cell.angle_alpha   90.00
_cell.angle_beta   90.00
_cell.angle_gamma   90.00
#
_symmetry.space_group_name_H-M   'P 1'
#
loop_
_entity.id
_entity.type
_entity.pdbx_description
1 polymer ?
#
loop_
_entity_poly.entity_id
_entity_poly.type
_entity_poly.pdbx_seq_one_letter_code
_entity_poly.pdbx_strand_id
1 'polypeptide(L)'
;MPNIKKTIQKYHEHAKANESCNTETEPHNQQLKHDTITIQNKIDQIEVSQRKLLGQSLGSCSVDELMKLDSKVEHSLTIVRERKTQLFKDQLAKLKEKERLLLEENARLCQRNISLCEKTYTFTRRQSIQNSEVGTELFIGPRLPQNSQE
;
A
#
# COMPACT_ATOMS: atom_id res chain seq x y z
N MET A 1 71.86 -41.73 8.87
CA MET A 1 70.77 -41.89 9.86
C MET A 1 70.33 -40.53 10.35
N PRO A 2 69.04 -40.16 10.32
CA PRO A 2 68.55 -38.89 10.83
C PRO A 2 68.83 -38.76 12.33
N ASN A 3 69.36 -37.62 12.78
CA ASN A 3 69.67 -37.38 14.19
C ASN A 3 68.38 -37.01 14.95
N ILE A 4 67.85 -37.99 15.70
CA ILE A 4 66.58 -37.88 16.42
C ILE A 4 66.52 -36.65 17.35
N LYS A 5 67.66 -36.26 17.94
CA LYS A 5 67.73 -35.10 18.85
C LYS A 5 67.52 -33.79 18.09
N LYS A 6 68.09 -33.67 16.88
CA LYS A 6 67.87 -32.51 16.01
C LYS A 6 66.41 -32.43 15.55
N THR A 7 65.80 -33.57 15.24
CA THR A 7 64.37 -33.62 14.88
C THR A 7 63.50 -33.15 16.03
N ILE A 8 63.72 -33.67 17.25
CA ILE A 8 62.99 -33.26 18.46
C ILE A 8 63.16 -31.76 18.74
N GLN A 9 64.39 -31.24 18.64
CA GLN A 9 64.67 -29.83 18.84
C GLN A 9 63.91 -28.95 17.84
N LYS A 10 63.88 -29.35 16.56
CA LYS A 10 63.15 -28.62 15.52
C LYS A 10 61.64 -28.57 15.80
N TYR A 11 61.06 -29.68 16.27
CA TYR A 11 59.66 -29.70 16.71
C TYR A 11 59.43 -28.79 17.92
N HIS A 12 60.37 -28.76 18.87
CA HIS A 12 60.27 -27.91 20.05
C HIS A 12 60.35 -26.41 19.71
N GLU A 13 61.21 -26.04 18.76
CA GLU A 13 61.34 -24.68 18.23
C GLU A 13 60.08 -24.26 17.45
N HIS A 14 59.51 -25.16 16.63
CA HIS A 14 58.26 -24.90 15.91
C HIS A 14 57.04 -24.79 16.84
N ALA A 15 56.95 -25.60 17.89
CA ALA A 15 55.88 -25.50 18.88
C ALA A 15 55.92 -24.16 19.63
N LYS A 16 57.12 -23.74 20.06
CA LYS A 16 57.33 -22.47 20.74
C LYS A 16 57.07 -21.26 19.83
N ALA A 17 57.41 -21.37 18.54
CA ALA A 17 57.11 -20.35 17.54
C ALA A 17 55.61 -20.24 17.22
N ASN A 18 54.86 -21.34 17.34
CA ASN A 18 53.39 -21.35 17.21
C ASN A 18 52.71 -20.69 18.41
N GLU A 19 53.20 -20.93 19.63
CA GLU A 19 52.72 -20.25 20.85
C GLU A 19 52.90 -18.74 20.76
N SER A 20 54.00 -18.25 20.18
CA SER A 20 54.20 -16.81 19.96
C SER A 20 53.34 -16.24 18.82
N CYS A 21 52.83 -17.05 17.88
CA CYS A 21 51.91 -16.61 16.81
C CYS A 21 50.45 -16.54 17.27
N ASN A 22 50.04 -17.42 18.20
CA ASN A 22 48.70 -17.37 18.83
C ASN A 22 48.45 -16.06 19.61
N THR A 23 49.50 -15.32 19.97
CA THR A 23 49.39 -14.06 20.71
C THR A 23 48.70 -12.94 19.94
N GLU A 24 48.65 -12.98 18.60
CA GLU A 24 47.89 -12.02 17.77
C GLU A 24 46.42 -12.44 17.58
N THR A 25 46.12 -13.73 17.67
CA THR A 25 44.76 -14.28 17.52
C THR A 25 43.94 -14.18 18.81
N GLU A 26 44.59 -14.28 19.96
CA GLU A 26 43.98 -14.09 21.29
C GLU A 26 43.32 -12.72 21.49
N PRO A 27 43.96 -11.56 21.24
CA PRO A 27 43.34 -10.24 21.40
C PRO A 27 42.21 -10.02 20.40
N HIS A 28 42.32 -10.53 19.16
CA HIS A 28 41.22 -10.47 18.19
C HIS A 28 40.01 -11.31 18.64
N ASN A 29 40.23 -12.51 19.19
CA ASN A 29 39.17 -13.35 19.73
C ASN A 29 38.51 -12.71 20.96
N GLN A 30 39.29 -12.07 21.84
CA GLN A 30 38.79 -11.30 22.98
C GLN A 30 37.96 -10.08 22.53
N GLN A 31 38.42 -9.36 21.51
CA GLN A 31 37.67 -8.25 20.93
C GLN A 31 36.32 -8.72 20.36
N LEU A 32 36.30 -9.81 19.57
CA LEU A 32 35.06 -10.38 19.04
C LEU A 32 34.09 -10.81 20.14
N LYS A 33 34.60 -11.40 21.22
CA LYS A 33 33.79 -11.76 22.39
C LYS A 33 33.18 -10.52 23.04
N HIS A 34 33.98 -9.48 23.25
CA HIS A 34 33.52 -8.21 23.81
C HIS A 34 32.46 -7.55 22.91
N ASP A 35 32.69 -7.54 21.60
CA ASP A 35 31.75 -6.97 20.62
C ASP A 35 30.43 -7.75 20.60
N THR A 36 30.51 -9.08 20.70
CA THR A 36 29.32 -9.95 20.80
C THR A 36 28.51 -9.62 22.06
N ILE A 37 29.17 -9.50 23.22
CA ILE A 37 28.52 -9.11 24.48
C ILE A 37 27.90 -7.72 24.36
N THR A 38 28.60 -6.78 23.73
CA THR A 38 28.11 -5.42 23.52
C THR A 38 26.86 -5.39 22.64
N ILE A 39 26.84 -6.18 21.56
CA ILE A 39 25.68 -6.30 20.69
C ILE A 39 24.50 -6.95 21.43
N GLN A 40 24.76 -8.02 22.18
CA GLN A 40 23.72 -8.69 22.98
C GLN A 40 23.09 -7.72 23.98
N ASN A 41 23.90 -6.97 24.72
CA ASN A 41 23.41 -5.97 25.67
C ASN A 41 22.54 -4.89 24.99
N LYS A 42 22.89 -4.49 23.76
CA LYS A 42 22.08 -3.54 22.98
C LYS A 42 20.73 -4.14 22.57
N ILE A 43 20.71 -5.40 22.15
CA ILE A 43 19.48 -6.12 21.83
C ILE A 43 18.57 -6.14 23.06
N ASP A 44 19.09 -6.59 24.20
CA ASP A 44 18.33 -6.70 25.45
C ASP A 44 17.74 -5.34 25.87
N GLN A 45 18.51 -4.26 25.75
CA GLN A 45 18.04 -2.89 26.03
C GLN A 45 16.92 -2.45 25.09
N ILE A 46 17.02 -2.76 23.79
CA ILE A 46 15.98 -2.46 22.80
C ILE A 46 14.72 -3.24 23.11
N GLU A 47 14.83 -4.54 23.42
CA GLU A 47 13.68 -5.39 23.73
C GLU A 47 12.96 -4.95 25.02
N VAL A 48 13.70 -4.57 26.06
CA VAL A 48 13.12 -3.98 27.28
C VAL A 48 12.38 -2.68 26.94
N SER A 49 12.99 -1.82 26.14
CA SER A 49 12.38 -0.55 25.74
C SER A 49 11.11 -0.77 24.90
N GLN A 50 11.13 -1.76 24.00
CA GLN A 50 9.97 -2.13 23.20
C GLN A 50 8.83 -2.67 24.08
N ARG A 51 9.12 -3.57 25.02
CA ARG A 51 8.10 -4.07 25.96
C ARG A 51 7.46 -2.93 26.76
N LYS A 52 8.28 -1.99 27.27
CA LYS A 52 7.76 -0.80 27.96
C LYS A 52 6.85 0.02 27.03
N LEU A 53 7.27 0.31 25.80
CA LEU A 53 6.44 1.02 24.80
C LEU A 53 5.12 0.31 24.47
N LEU A 54 5.09 -1.02 24.57
CA LEU A 54 3.89 -1.84 24.42
C LEU A 54 3.04 -1.92 25.70
N GLY A 55 3.39 -1.18 26.75
CA GLY A 55 2.69 -1.17 28.03
C GLY A 55 2.98 -2.39 28.92
N GLN A 56 4.02 -3.16 28.61
CA GLN A 56 4.40 -4.35 29.36
C GLN A 56 5.49 -4.04 30.39
N SER A 57 5.54 -4.81 31.48
CA SER A 57 6.58 -4.73 32.52
C SER A 57 6.79 -3.32 33.11
N LEU A 58 5.71 -2.54 33.24
CA LEU A 58 5.77 -1.16 33.74
C LEU A 58 5.91 -1.06 35.27
N GLY A 59 5.72 -2.16 36.02
CA GLY A 59 5.75 -2.16 37.48
C GLY A 59 7.10 -1.77 38.09
N SER A 60 8.19 -1.81 37.31
CA SER A 60 9.52 -1.36 37.73
C SER A 60 9.88 0.04 37.23
N CYS A 61 8.97 0.73 36.52
CA CYS A 61 9.22 2.08 36.01
C CYS A 61 8.89 3.11 37.09
N SER A 62 9.74 4.13 37.19
CA SER A 62 9.44 5.34 37.97
C SER A 62 8.36 6.20 37.31
N VAL A 63 7.78 7.12 38.07
CA VAL A 63 6.77 8.07 37.57
C VAL A 63 7.33 8.91 36.42
N ASP A 64 8.56 9.41 36.54
CA ASP A 64 9.19 10.23 35.50
C ASP A 64 9.42 9.43 34.20
N GLU A 65 9.81 8.15 34.31
CA GLU A 65 9.95 7.28 33.14
C GLU A 65 8.60 7.03 32.47
N LEU A 66 7.53 6.83 33.25
CA LEU A 66 6.18 6.64 32.72
C LEU A 66 5.68 7.89 32.00
N MET A 67 5.91 9.09 32.57
CA MET A 67 5.53 10.34 31.92
C MET A 67 6.27 10.54 30.58
N LYS A 68 7.58 10.28 30.55
CA LYS A 68 8.36 10.35 29.29
C LYS A 68 7.86 9.36 28.25
N LEU A 69 7.50 8.15 28.69
CA LEU A 69 6.97 7.11 27.82
C LEU A 69 5.63 7.54 27.21
N ASP A 70 4.73 8.05 28.05
CA ASP A 70 3.41 8.53 27.65
C ASP A 70 3.51 9.66 26.63
N SER A 71 4.28 10.71 26.93
CA SER A 71 4.53 11.82 25.99
C SER A 71 5.11 11.35 24.66
N LYS A 72 6.03 10.37 24.68
CA LYS A 72 6.61 9.80 23.45
C LYS A 72 5.57 9.06 22.62
N VAL A 73 4.73 8.25 23.26
CA VAL A 73 3.64 7.52 22.59
C VAL A 73 2.62 8.50 22.02
N GLU A 74 2.15 9.45 22.82
CA GLU A 74 1.18 10.48 22.40
C GLU A 74 1.68 11.28 21.19
N HIS A 75 2.93 11.76 21.24
CA HIS A 75 3.53 12.51 20.14
C HIS A 75 3.60 11.67 18.86
N SER A 76 4.08 10.43 18.96
CA SER A 76 4.18 9.54 17.79
C SER A 76 2.81 9.21 17.20
N LEU A 77 1.80 9.01 18.05
CA LEU A 77 0.43 8.72 17.65
C LEU A 77 -0.22 9.91 16.96
N THR A 78 0.06 11.13 17.43
CA THR A 78 -0.38 12.37 16.80
C THR A 78 0.15 12.45 15.36
N ILE A 79 1.46 12.26 15.16
CA ILE A 79 2.07 12.24 13.82
C ILE A 79 1.43 11.18 12.92
N VAL A 80 1.21 9.96 13.43
CA VAL A 80 0.58 8.88 12.65
C VAL A 80 -0.85 9.25 12.24
N ARG A 81 -1.63 9.82 13.16
CA ARG A 81 -3.02 10.26 12.89
C ARG A 81 -3.07 11.40 11.90
N GLU A 82 -2.17 12.38 12.00
CA GLU A 82 -2.06 13.50 11.06
C GLU A 82 -1.75 13.00 9.65
N ARG A 83 -0.74 12.13 9.51
CA ARG A 83 -0.38 11.53 8.21
C ARG A 83 -1.53 10.72 7.61
N LYS A 84 -2.20 9.91 8.43
CA LYS A 84 -3.37 9.12 8.00
C LYS A 84 -4.51 10.03 7.53
N THR A 85 -4.76 11.12 8.26
CA THR A 85 -5.79 12.10 7.92
C THR A 85 -5.46 12.81 6.62
N GLN A 86 -4.22 13.24 6.44
CA GLN A 86 -3.79 13.89 5.20
C GLN A 86 -3.93 12.95 4.00
N LEU A 87 -3.46 11.70 4.12
CA LEU A 87 -3.60 10.70 3.07
C LEU A 87 -5.06 10.50 2.65
N PHE A 88 -5.98 10.40 3.62
CA PHE A 88 -7.40 10.24 3.31
C PHE A 88 -8.02 11.49 2.69
N LYS A 89 -7.62 12.69 3.12
CA LYS A 89 -8.04 13.93 2.46
C LYS A 89 -7.62 13.96 1.00
N ASP A 90 -6.39 13.57 0.71
CA ASP A 90 -5.87 13.53 -0.66
C ASP A 90 -6.60 12.48 -1.52
N GLN A 91 -6.89 11.30 -0.96
CA GLN A 91 -7.69 10.28 -1.64
C GLN A 91 -9.11 10.75 -1.90
N LEU A 92 -9.76 11.38 -0.93
CA LEU A 92 -11.10 11.92 -1.07
C LEU A 92 -11.15 13.01 -2.14
N ALA A 93 -10.17 13.91 -2.18
CA ALA A 93 -10.08 14.94 -3.21
C ALA A 93 -9.96 14.34 -4.62
N LYS A 94 -9.10 13.33 -4.80
CA LYS A 94 -8.96 12.62 -6.08
C LYS A 94 -10.25 11.95 -6.52
N LEU A 95 -10.97 11.31 -5.59
CA LEU A 95 -12.24 10.65 -5.89
C LEU A 95 -13.33 11.66 -6.26
N LYS A 96 -13.42 12.78 -5.55
CA LYS A 96 -14.38 13.86 -5.88
C LYS A 96 -14.12 14.45 -7.26
N GLU A 97 -12.86 14.66 -7.63
CA GLU A 97 -12.53 15.17 -8.96
C GLU A 97 -12.88 14.15 -10.05
N LYS A 98 -12.58 12.86 -9.81
CA LYS A 98 -12.98 11.79 -10.73
C LYS A 98 -14.50 11.70 -10.89
N GLU A 99 -15.26 11.80 -9.79
CA GLU A 99 -16.71 11.84 -9.81
C GLU A 99 -17.22 13.03 -10.65
N ARG A 100 -16.67 14.22 -10.42
CA ARG A 100 -17.01 15.44 -11.18
C ARG A 100 -16.81 15.26 -12.68
N LEU A 101 -15.63 14.76 -13.09
CA LEU A 101 -15.30 14.51 -14.50
C LEU A 101 -16.22 13.46 -15.14
N LEU A 102 -16.55 12.39 -14.41
CA LEU A 102 -17.45 11.36 -14.91
C LEU A 102 -18.89 11.88 -15.06
N LEU A 103 -19.36 12.71 -14.13
CA LEU A 103 -20.68 13.33 -14.23
C LEU A 103 -20.77 14.27 -15.43
N GLU A 104 -19.73 15.08 -15.65
CA GLU A 104 -19.64 15.99 -16.80
C GLU A 104 -19.64 15.23 -18.13
N GLU A 105 -18.84 14.17 -18.24
CA GLU A 105 -18.78 13.33 -19.44
C GLU A 105 -20.09 12.57 -19.67
N ASN A 106 -20.71 12.05 -18.61
CA ASN A 106 -22.00 11.37 -18.71
C ASN A 106 -23.09 12.34 -19.23
N ALA A 107 -23.17 13.55 -18.68
CA ALA A 107 -24.10 14.58 -19.14
C ALA A 107 -23.89 14.91 -20.62
N ARG A 108 -22.63 15.07 -21.05
CA ARG A 108 -22.27 15.31 -22.45
C ARG A 108 -22.72 14.17 -23.38
N LEU A 109 -22.49 12.92 -22.97
CA LEU A 109 -22.88 11.74 -23.74
C LEU A 109 -24.40 11.58 -23.81
N CYS A 110 -25.13 11.85 -22.73
CA CYS A 110 -26.58 11.88 -22.71
C CYS A 110 -27.13 12.92 -23.70
N GLN A 111 -26.62 14.14 -23.67
CA GLN A 111 -27.05 15.20 -24.59
C GLN A 111 -26.77 14.83 -26.06
N ARG A 112 -25.61 14.22 -26.34
CA ARG A 112 -25.27 13.73 -27.69
C ARG A 112 -26.22 12.61 -28.14
N ASN A 113 -26.56 11.67 -27.27
CA ASN A 113 -27.51 10.59 -27.57
C ASN A 113 -28.90 11.12 -27.89
N ILE A 114 -29.40 12.07 -27.09
CA ILE A 114 -30.70 12.72 -27.34
C ILE A 114 -30.71 13.37 -28.73
N SER A 115 -29.68 14.18 -29.04
CA SER A 115 -29.57 14.82 -30.36
C SER A 115 -29.48 13.82 -31.52
N LEU A 116 -28.79 12.69 -31.33
CA LEU A 116 -28.74 11.62 -32.33
C LEU A 116 -30.10 10.96 -32.54
N CYS A 117 -30.85 10.70 -31.47
CA CYS A 117 -32.19 10.12 -31.52
C CYS A 117 -33.18 11.06 -32.25
N GLU A 118 -33.09 12.36 -32.00
CA GLU A 118 -33.90 13.36 -32.72
C GLU A 118 -33.58 13.40 -34.22
N LYS A 119 -32.29 13.33 -34.57
CA LYS A 119 -31.83 13.29 -35.97
C LYS A 119 -32.28 12.02 -36.69
N THR A 120 -32.19 10.85 -36.04
CA THR A 120 -32.65 9.59 -36.64
C THR A 120 -34.17 9.60 -36.81
N TYR A 121 -34.92 10.03 -35.79
CA TYR A 121 -36.38 10.14 -35.87
C TYR A 121 -36.84 11.06 -37.01
N THR A 122 -36.22 12.25 -37.15
CA THR A 122 -36.57 13.18 -38.23
C THR A 122 -36.15 12.70 -39.61
N PHE A 123 -35.05 11.95 -39.72
CA PHE A 123 -34.61 11.32 -40.96
C PHE A 123 -35.53 10.17 -41.39
N THR A 124 -35.86 9.26 -40.47
CA THR A 124 -36.80 8.15 -40.72
C THR A 124 -38.19 8.67 -41.05
N ARG A 125 -38.68 9.71 -40.35
CA ARG A 125 -39.96 10.37 -40.66
C ARG A 125 -39.95 10.98 -42.06
N ARG A 126 -38.86 11.65 -42.47
CA ARG A 126 -38.74 12.19 -43.84
C ARG A 126 -38.75 11.09 -44.90
N GLN A 127 -38.00 10.01 -44.70
CA GLN A 127 -38.04 8.87 -45.63
C GLN A 127 -39.43 8.22 -45.68
N SER A 128 -40.11 8.05 -44.54
CA SER A 128 -41.47 7.50 -44.50
C SER A 128 -42.47 8.38 -45.25
N ILE A 129 -42.36 9.71 -45.16
CA ILE A 129 -43.23 10.64 -45.89
C ILE A 129 -42.97 10.53 -47.39
N GLN A 130 -41.69 10.48 -47.81
CA GLN A 130 -41.31 10.31 -49.22
C GLN A 130 -41.73 8.93 -49.78
N ASN A 131 -41.72 7.89 -48.96
CA ASN A 131 -42.10 6.53 -49.37
C ASN A 131 -43.62 6.28 -49.31
N SER A 132 -44.40 7.17 -48.67
CA SER A 132 -45.87 7.09 -48.56
C SER A 132 -46.59 7.81 -49.70
N GLU A 133 -45.87 8.42 -50.64
CA GLU A 133 -46.41 9.13 -51.82
C GLU A 133 -46.92 8.16 -52.91
N VAL A 134 -47.25 6.92 -52.53
CA VAL A 134 -48.05 5.97 -53.31
C VAL A 134 -49.38 5.81 -52.59
N GLY A 135 -50.41 6.49 -53.12
CA GLY A 135 -51.75 6.47 -52.56
C GLY A 135 -52.29 5.05 -52.47
N THR A 136 -52.40 4.54 -51.24
CA THR A 136 -53.24 3.38 -50.96
C THR A 136 -54.40 3.87 -50.11
N GLU A 137 -55.62 3.67 -50.59
CA GLU A 137 -56.85 3.97 -49.89
C GLU A 137 -57.03 2.96 -48.73
N LEU A 138 -56.19 3.04 -47.70
CA LEU A 138 -56.34 2.26 -46.49
C LEU A 138 -56.93 3.12 -45.37
N PHE A 139 -58.25 3.13 -45.28
CA PHE A 139 -58.98 3.77 -44.20
C PHE A 139 -58.99 2.88 -42.95
N ILE A 140 -58.16 3.21 -41.96
CA ILE A 140 -58.20 2.61 -40.61
C ILE A 140 -58.99 3.57 -39.70
N GLY A 141 -60.31 3.41 -39.70
CA GLY A 141 -61.24 4.08 -38.78
C GLY A 141 -62.45 3.19 -38.48
N PRO A 142 -63.16 3.39 -37.35
CA PRO A 142 -64.31 2.57 -37.01
C PRO A 142 -65.38 2.67 -38.11
N ARG A 143 -65.90 1.53 -38.59
CA ARG A 143 -66.96 1.51 -39.61
C ARG A 143 -68.19 2.23 -39.09
N LEU A 144 -68.65 3.26 -39.81
CA LEU A 144 -69.94 3.88 -39.54
C LEU A 144 -71.07 2.89 -39.85
N PRO A 145 -72.13 2.82 -39.02
CA PRO A 145 -73.25 1.93 -39.28
C PRO A 145 -74.00 2.39 -40.54
N GLN A 146 -74.17 1.47 -41.49
CA GLN A 146 -75.09 1.66 -42.60
C GLN A 146 -76.51 1.55 -42.03
N ASN A 147 -77.18 2.69 -41.84
CA ASN A 147 -78.60 2.72 -41.56
C ASN A 147 -79.34 2.25 -42.81
N SER A 148 -80.05 1.14 -42.66
CA SER A 148 -81.06 0.67 -43.61
C SER A 148 -82.19 1.70 -43.69
N GLN A 149 -82.43 2.24 -44.89
CA GLN A 149 -83.75 2.76 -45.24
C GLN A 149 -84.22 2.05 -46.49
N GLU A 150 -85.33 1.32 -46.27
CA GLU A 150 -86.39 0.85 -47.18
C GLU A 150 -86.02 0.12 -48.49
#